data_AF-A0A371F8C4-F1
#
_entry.id   AF-A0A371F8C4-F1
#
_cell.length_a   1.000
_cell.length_b   1.000
_cell.length_c   1.000
_cell.angle_alpha   90.00
_cell.angle_beta   90.00
_cell.angle_gamma   90.00
#
_symmetry.space_group_name_H-M   'P 1'
#
loop_
_entity.id
_entity.type
_entity.pdbx_description
1 polymer ?
#
loop_
_entity_poly.entity_id
_entity_poly.type
_entity_poly.pdbx_seq_one_letter_code
_entity_poly.pdbx_strand_id
1 'polypeptide(L)'
;MLLRPIVSQLVIDPPALLDDSMNIPSVKEVDDLLVVCIGQMAVTAGSDLLWKPLNHEVLMQTRSEKMRAKILGLKIVKYFVENLKEEYLVLLAETIPFLGELLEDVELSVKSLAQEILQEMESLSGESLRQYL
;
A
#
# COMPACT_ATOMS: atom_id res chain seq x y z
N MET A 1 12.38 8.12 -12.51
CA MET A 1 11.09 8.64 -12.00
C MET A 1 11.24 8.99 -10.51
N LEU A 2 10.57 10.04 -10.04
CA LEU A 2 10.61 10.50 -8.64
C LEU A 2 9.77 9.65 -7.66
N LEU A 3 9.34 8.45 -8.07
CA LEU A 3 8.46 7.58 -7.27
C LEU A 3 9.21 6.89 -6.12
N ARG A 4 10.43 6.44 -6.38
CA ARG A 4 11.22 5.69 -5.40
C ARG A 4 11.56 6.47 -4.12
N PRO A 5 11.96 7.76 -4.18
CA PRO A 5 12.28 8.53 -2.97
C PRO A 5 11.10 8.73 -2.01
N ILE A 6 9.86 8.79 -2.51
CA ILE A 6 8.69 8.99 -1.64
C ILE A 6 8.21 7.67 -1.03
N VAL A 7 8.21 6.59 -1.82
CA VAL A 7 7.87 5.26 -1.31
C VAL A 7 8.91 4.78 -0.29
N SER A 8 10.19 5.13 -0.46
CA SER A 8 11.23 4.79 0.52
C SER A 8 11.02 5.42 1.91
N GLN A 9 10.13 6.40 2.06
CA GLN A 9 9.81 6.97 3.38
C GLN A 9 9.05 5.98 4.29
N LEU A 10 8.43 4.95 3.71
CA LEU A 10 7.65 3.94 4.44
C LEU A 10 8.51 3.13 5.43
N VAL A 11 9.81 2.98 5.13
CA VAL A 11 10.77 2.23 5.96
C VAL A 11 11.60 3.11 6.89
N ILE A 12 11.45 4.44 6.81
CA ILE A 12 12.17 5.37 7.69
C ILE A 12 11.49 5.37 9.05
N ASP A 13 12.28 5.14 10.10
CA ASP A 13 11.77 5.18 11.47
C ASP A 13 11.42 6.61 11.86
N PRO A 14 10.28 6.82 12.55
CA PRO A 14 9.97 8.11 13.11
C PRO A 14 11.05 8.59 14.09
N PRO A 15 11.21 9.91 14.28
CA PRO A 15 12.14 10.44 15.27
C PRO A 15 11.83 9.90 16.68
N ALA A 16 12.87 9.51 17.42
CA ALA A 16 12.72 8.94 18.76
C ALA A 16 12.24 9.95 19.82
N LEU A 17 12.47 11.25 19.58
CA LEU A 17 12.05 12.35 20.44
C LEU A 17 11.39 13.40 19.56
N LEU A 18 10.13 13.70 19.85
CA LEU A 18 9.43 14.83 19.27
C LEU A 18 9.52 15.98 20.28
N ASP A 19 9.90 17.16 19.80
CA ASP A 19 9.90 18.37 20.62
C ASP A 19 8.46 18.89 20.70
N ASP A 20 7.79 18.64 21.82
CA ASP A 20 6.41 19.09 22.08
C ASP A 20 6.25 20.62 22.06
N SER A 21 7.35 21.39 22.11
CA SER A 21 7.31 22.85 21.97
C SER A 21 7.18 23.33 20.52
N MET A 22 7.41 22.43 19.56
CA MET A 22 7.22 22.68 18.14
C MET A 22 5.89 22.06 17.71
N ASN A 23 5.14 22.76 16.85
CA ASN A 23 3.87 22.27 16.28
C ASN A 23 4.14 21.18 15.23
N ILE A 24 4.70 20.04 15.65
CA ILE A 24 5.12 18.92 14.81
C ILE A 24 3.97 17.90 14.72
N PRO A 25 3.63 17.40 13.51
CA PRO A 25 2.61 16.37 13.37
C PRO A 25 3.04 15.07 14.07
N SER A 26 2.08 14.37 14.64
CA SER A 26 2.26 13.03 15.19
C SER A 26 2.65 12.02 14.10
N VAL A 27 3.27 10.91 14.51
CA VAL A 27 3.61 9.80 13.59
C VAL A 27 2.39 9.31 12.82
N LYS A 28 1.24 9.20 13.49
CA LYS A 28 -0.01 8.78 12.84
C LYS A 28 -0.45 9.76 11.76
N GLU A 29 -0.38 11.07 12.02
CA GLU A 29 -0.74 12.08 11.02
C GLU A 29 0.19 12.02 9.81
N VAL A 30 1.49 11.85 10.04
CA VAL A 30 2.47 11.67 8.95
C VAL A 30 2.19 10.39 8.16
N ASP A 31 1.91 9.28 8.84
CA ASP A 31 1.56 8.00 8.23
C ASP A 31 0.31 8.12 7.34
N ASP A 32 -0.75 8.74 7.85
CA ASP A 32 -1.98 8.96 7.11
C ASP A 32 -1.73 9.89 5.89
N LEU A 33 -0.91 10.93 6.05
CA LEU A 33 -0.50 11.81 4.94
C LEU A 33 0.33 11.09 3.87
N LEU A 34 1.24 10.19 4.26
CA LEU A 34 2.01 9.38 3.30
C LEU A 34 1.11 8.49 2.45
N VAL A 35 0.12 7.83 3.09
CA VAL A 35 -0.86 6.99 2.39
C VAL A 35 -1.64 7.83 1.38
N VAL A 36 -2.20 8.96 1.81
CA VAL A 36 -2.99 9.84 0.93
C VAL A 36 -2.14 10.42 -0.19
N CYS A 37 -0.91 10.86 0.10
CA CYS A 37 -0.03 11.45 -0.89
C CYS A 37 0.29 10.46 -2.01
N ILE A 38 0.73 9.25 -1.66
CA ILE A 38 1.08 8.22 -2.66
C ILE A 38 -0.19 7.75 -3.39
N GLY A 39 -1.29 7.57 -2.67
CA GLY A 39 -2.62 7.30 -3.22
C GLY A 39 -3.02 8.28 -4.32
N GLN A 40 -2.96 9.58 -4.01
CA GLN A 40 -3.34 10.65 -4.94
C GLN A 40 -2.38 10.79 -6.13
N MET A 41 -1.10 10.43 -5.97
CA MET A 41 -0.19 10.36 -7.10
C MET A 41 -0.66 9.33 -8.13
N ALA A 42 -1.15 8.16 -7.69
CA ALA A 42 -1.69 7.16 -8.61
C ALA A 42 -2.97 7.67 -9.30
N VAL A 43 -3.91 8.24 -8.56
CA VAL A 43 -5.15 8.82 -9.12
C VAL A 43 -4.84 9.90 -10.16
N THR A 44 -3.88 10.78 -9.86
CA THR A 44 -3.50 11.88 -10.75
C THR A 44 -2.71 11.40 -11.97
N ALA A 45 -1.98 10.28 -11.85
CA ALA A 45 -1.17 9.74 -12.95
C ALA A 45 -2.01 9.30 -14.16
N GLY A 46 -3.20 8.72 -13.93
CA GLY A 46 -4.17 8.41 -14.98
C GLY A 46 -3.66 7.48 -16.10
N SER A 47 -2.63 6.67 -15.84
CA SER A 47 -2.00 5.82 -16.85
C SER A 47 -1.28 4.63 -16.25
N ASP A 48 -1.50 3.45 -16.83
CA ASP A 48 -0.88 2.19 -16.43
C ASP A 48 0.66 2.19 -16.52
N LEU A 49 1.22 2.98 -17.45
CA LEU A 49 2.66 3.20 -17.58
C LEU A 49 3.28 3.75 -16.28
N LEU A 50 2.52 4.56 -15.55
CA LEU A 50 2.94 5.18 -14.29
C LEU A 50 2.49 4.37 -13.08
N TRP A 51 1.33 3.72 -13.16
CA TRP A 51 0.82 2.88 -12.07
C TRP A 51 1.67 1.65 -11.83
N LYS A 52 2.07 0.93 -12.88
CA LYS A 52 2.88 -0.30 -12.73
C LYS A 52 4.14 -0.10 -11.89
N PRO A 53 5.04 0.86 -12.22
CA PRO A 53 6.23 1.08 -11.40
C PRO A 53 5.91 1.61 -10.00
N LEU A 54 4.85 2.41 -9.82
CA LEU A 54 4.45 2.89 -8.50
C LEU A 54 3.91 1.75 -7.61
N ASN A 55 3.00 0.95 -8.16
CA ASN A 55 2.41 -0.22 -7.52
C ASN A 55 3.50 -1.19 -7.08
N HIS A 56 4.43 -1.52 -7.98
CA HIS A 56 5.56 -2.39 -7.67
C HIS A 56 6.38 -1.87 -6.48
N GLU A 57 6.77 -0.60 -6.49
CA GLU A 57 7.56 -0.02 -5.39
C GLU A 57 6.82 -0.08 -4.04
N VAL A 58 5.50 0.14 -4.03
CA VAL A 58 4.64 0.03 -2.84
C VAL A 58 4.54 -1.43 -2.38
N LEU A 59 4.29 -2.37 -3.29
CA LEU A 59 4.24 -3.80 -2.99
C LEU A 59 5.54 -4.30 -2.41
N MET A 60 6.68 -3.81 -2.89
CA MET A 60 7.98 -4.17 -2.32
C MET A 60 8.12 -3.76 -0.84
N GLN A 61 7.39 -2.74 -0.36
CA GLN A 61 7.42 -2.37 1.05
C GLN A 61 6.60 -3.32 1.95
N THR A 62 5.66 -4.08 1.38
CA THR A 62 4.88 -5.07 2.16
C THR A 62 5.73 -6.26 2.62
N ARG A 63 6.89 -6.48 1.98
CA ARG A 63 7.89 -7.48 2.37
C ARG A 63 8.93 -6.96 3.37
N SER A 64 8.78 -5.74 3.87
CA SER A 64 9.72 -5.19 4.86
C SER A 64 9.64 -5.95 6.19
N GLU A 65 10.77 -6.14 6.87
CA GLU A 65 10.78 -6.64 8.26
C GLU A 65 10.09 -5.69 9.25
N LYS A 66 9.91 -4.42 8.86
CA LYS A 66 9.28 -3.40 9.71
C LYS A 66 7.76 -3.46 9.57
N MET A 67 7.07 -3.78 10.66
CA MET A 67 5.60 -3.81 10.73
C MET A 67 4.95 -2.52 10.20
N ARG A 68 5.46 -1.34 10.57
CA ARG A 68 4.95 -0.05 10.07
C ARG A 68 4.99 0.03 8.55
N ALA A 69 6.11 -0.37 7.93
CA ALA A 69 6.25 -0.34 6.48
C ALA A 69 5.26 -1.30 5.79
N LYS A 70 5.07 -2.51 6.34
CA LYS A 70 4.08 -3.46 5.83
C LYS A 70 2.67 -2.89 5.82
N ILE A 71 2.25 -2.34 6.97
CA ILE A 71 0.91 -1.77 7.14
C ILE A 71 0.70 -0.56 6.23
N LEU A 72 1.67 0.35 6.13
CA LEU A 72 1.54 1.51 5.26
C LEU A 72 1.50 1.11 3.78
N GLY A 73 2.33 0.14 3.36
CA GLY A 73 2.28 -0.42 2.02
C GLY A 73 0.90 -0.99 1.68
N LEU A 74 0.34 -1.81 2.57
CA LEU A 74 -1.01 -2.36 2.41
C LEU A 74 -2.10 -1.27 2.38
N LYS A 75 -2.02 -0.25 3.25
CA LYS A 75 -2.96 0.88 3.22
C LYS A 75 -2.92 1.64 1.89
N ILE A 76 -1.74 1.79 1.29
CA ILE A 76 -1.59 2.43 -0.02
C ILE A 76 -2.18 1.54 -1.13
N VAL A 77 -1.92 0.22 -1.10
CA VAL A 77 -2.54 -0.73 -2.05
C VAL A 77 -4.05 -0.65 -1.95
N LYS A 78 -4.61 -0.66 -0.74
CA LYS A 78 -6.05 -0.48 -0.51
C LYS A 78 -6.55 0.83 -1.12
N TYR A 79 -5.86 1.93 -0.87
CA TYR A 79 -6.20 3.22 -1.46
C TYR A 79 -6.23 3.15 -3.00
N PHE A 80 -5.25 2.47 -3.62
CA PHE A 80 -5.25 2.29 -5.07
C PHE A 80 -6.46 1.49 -5.55
N VAL A 81 -6.80 0.38 -4.89
CA VAL A 81 -7.99 -0.44 -5.21
C VAL A 81 -9.27 0.39 -5.11
N GLU A 82 -9.48 1.11 -4.02
CA GLU A 82 -10.67 1.92 -3.76
C GLU A 82 -10.85 3.09 -4.75
N ASN A 83 -9.75 3.71 -5.18
CA ASN A 83 -9.78 4.95 -5.95
C ASN A 83 -9.56 4.76 -7.46
N LEU A 84 -8.75 3.79 -7.88
CA LEU A 84 -8.57 3.44 -9.29
C LEU A 84 -9.68 2.50 -9.80
N LYS A 85 -10.29 1.70 -8.91
CA LYS A 85 -11.43 0.83 -9.22
C LYS A 85 -11.12 -0.12 -10.39
N GLU A 86 -11.92 -0.10 -11.47
CA GLU A 86 -11.72 -0.94 -12.66
C GLU A 86 -10.34 -0.75 -13.29
N GLU A 87 -9.74 0.45 -13.17
CA GLU A 87 -8.41 0.70 -13.69
C GLU A 87 -7.32 -0.06 -12.93
N TYR A 88 -7.57 -0.44 -11.65
CA TYR A 88 -6.65 -1.26 -10.87
C TYR A 88 -6.53 -2.69 -11.44
N LEU A 89 -7.48 -3.15 -12.26
CA LEU A 89 -7.50 -4.53 -12.76
C LEU A 89 -6.23 -4.89 -13.55
N VAL A 90 -5.58 -3.91 -14.18
CA VAL A 90 -4.31 -4.11 -14.92
C VAL A 90 -3.13 -4.47 -14.00
N LEU A 91 -3.28 -4.31 -12.69
CA LEU A 91 -2.26 -4.55 -11.65
C LEU A 91 -2.52 -5.83 -10.84
N LEU A 92 -3.66 -6.53 -11.06
CA LEU A 92 -4.04 -7.71 -10.27
C LEU A 92 -2.97 -8.80 -10.31
N ALA A 93 -2.49 -9.14 -11.51
CA ALA A 93 -1.54 -10.23 -11.70
C ALA A 93 -0.23 -10.02 -10.90
N GLU A 94 0.20 -8.77 -10.74
CA GLU A 94 1.36 -8.42 -9.92
C GLU A 94 1.01 -8.40 -8.42
N THR A 95 -0.19 -7.95 -8.06
CA THR A 95 -0.59 -7.76 -6.65
C THR A 95 -0.90 -9.09 -5.94
N ILE A 96 -1.52 -10.04 -6.64
CA ILE A 96 -1.99 -11.32 -6.06
C ILE A 96 -0.86 -12.09 -5.34
N PRO A 97 0.33 -12.31 -5.93
CA PRO A 97 1.41 -13.02 -5.25
C PRO A 97 1.82 -12.38 -3.91
N PHE A 98 1.85 -11.05 -3.83
CA PHE A 98 2.17 -10.35 -2.58
C PHE A 98 1.08 -10.53 -1.53
N LEU A 99 -0.20 -10.50 -1.93
CA LEU A 99 -1.29 -10.78 -0.99
C LEU A 99 -1.25 -12.21 -0.49
N GLY A 100 -0.90 -13.18 -1.34
CA GLY A 100 -0.70 -14.59 -0.94
C GLY A 100 0.30 -14.74 0.20
N GLU A 101 1.47 -14.11 0.06
CA GLU A 101 2.49 -14.08 1.13
C GLU A 101 1.96 -13.42 2.42
N LEU A 102 1.26 -12.28 2.30
CA LEU A 102 0.78 -11.51 3.46
C LEU A 102 -0.39 -12.17 4.19
N LEU A 103 -1.17 -13.01 3.50
CA LEU A 103 -2.22 -13.82 4.12
C LEU A 103 -1.65 -14.91 5.04
N GLU A 104 -0.36 -15.23 4.91
CA GLU A 104 0.34 -16.16 5.79
C GLU A 104 1.09 -15.46 6.95
N ASP A 105 1.18 -14.11 6.94
CA ASP A 105 1.97 -13.31 7.90
C ASP A 105 1.61 -13.56 9.37
N VAL A 106 2.60 -13.58 10.26
CA VAL A 106 2.36 -13.83 11.70
C VAL A 106 1.51 -12.76 12.36
N GLU A 107 1.53 -11.53 11.84
CA GLU A 107 0.82 -10.39 12.38
C GLU A 107 -0.63 -10.35 11.90
N LEU A 108 -1.58 -10.46 12.83
CA LEU A 108 -3.01 -10.51 12.51
C LEU A 108 -3.48 -9.25 11.78
N SER A 109 -2.96 -8.07 12.16
CA SER A 109 -3.33 -6.80 11.51
C SER A 109 -2.94 -6.76 10.03
N VAL A 110 -1.81 -7.37 9.66
CA VAL A 110 -1.34 -7.50 8.28
C VAL A 110 -2.26 -8.46 7.52
N LYS A 111 -2.51 -9.65 8.08
CA LYS A 111 -3.44 -10.65 7.50
C LYS A 111 -4.83 -10.08 7.24
N SER A 112 -5.42 -9.42 8.23
CA SER A 112 -6.76 -8.84 8.11
C SER A 112 -6.84 -7.80 7.00
N LEU A 113 -5.85 -6.93 6.89
CA LEU A 113 -5.82 -5.90 5.85
C LEU A 113 -5.57 -6.50 4.46
N ALA A 114 -4.70 -7.50 4.34
CA ALA A 114 -4.49 -8.22 3.08
C ALA A 114 -5.76 -8.96 2.62
N GLN A 115 -6.49 -9.57 3.56
CA GLN A 115 -7.77 -10.24 3.28
C GLN A 115 -8.85 -9.26 2.85
N GLU A 116 -8.92 -8.08 3.46
CA GLU A 116 -9.85 -7.00 3.07
C GLU A 116 -9.58 -6.56 1.63
N ILE A 117 -8.32 -6.27 1.29
CA ILE A 117 -7.91 -5.87 -0.07
C ILE A 117 -8.23 -6.96 -1.08
N LEU A 118 -7.98 -8.23 -0.75
CA LEU A 118 -8.32 -9.35 -1.63
C LEU A 118 -9.83 -9.38 -1.93
N GLN A 119 -10.67 -9.21 -0.91
CA GLN A 119 -12.13 -9.20 -1.09
C GLN A 119 -12.60 -8.04 -1.96
N GLU A 120 -12.01 -6.86 -1.81
CA GLU A 120 -12.31 -5.71 -2.68
C GLU A 120 -11.88 -5.98 -4.13
N MET A 121 -10.70 -6.58 -4.33
CA MET A 121 -10.23 -6.99 -5.66
C MET A 121 -11.13 -8.05 -6.30
N GLU A 122 -11.62 -9.04 -5.53
CA GLU A 122 -12.61 -10.03 -5.99
C GLU A 122 -13.93 -9.37 -6.37
N SER A 123 -14.38 -8.39 -5.58
CA SER A 123 -15.60 -7.63 -5.89
C SER A 123 -15.44 -6.79 -7.17
N LEU A 124 -14.25 -6.25 -7.45
CA LEU A 124 -13.98 -5.48 -8.66
C LEU A 124 -13.82 -6.37 -9.90
N SER A 125 -13.15 -7.53 -9.77
CA SER A 125 -12.95 -8.45 -10.89
C SER A 125 -14.22 -9.23 -11.26
N GLY A 126 -15.13 -9.40 -10.30
CA GLY A 126 -16.33 -10.23 -10.46
C GLY A 126 -16.05 -11.73 -10.38
N GLU A 127 -14.86 -12.12 -9.94
CA GLU A 127 -14.45 -13.52 -9.79
C GLU A 127 -13.69 -13.77 -8.49
N SER A 128 -13.65 -15.04 -8.07
CA SER A 128 -12.81 -15.48 -6.96
C SER A 128 -11.34 -15.46 -7.39
N LEU A 129 -10.51 -14.73 -6.65
CA LEU A 129 -9.08 -14.62 -6.91
C LEU A 129 -8.26 -15.67 -6.13
N ARG A 130 -8.91 -16.40 -5.21
CA ARG A 130 -8.27 -17.46 -4.41
C ARG A 130 -7.67 -18.60 -5.21
N GLN A 131 -8.13 -18.81 -6.44
CA GLN A 131 -7.57 -19.84 -7.33
C GLN A 131 -6.16 -19.50 -7.84
N TYR A 132 -5.73 -18.25 -7.64
CA TYR A 132 -4.42 -17.74 -8.03
C TYR A 132 -3.46 -17.53 -6.85
N LEU A 133 -3.92 -17.85 -5.63
CA LEU A 133 -3.16 -17.84 -4.38
C LEU A 133 -2.69 -19.26 -4.06
#